data_AF-A0A2P6TIN6-F1
#
_entry.id   AF-A0A2P6TIN6-F1
#
_cell.length_a   1.000
_cell.length_b   1.000
_cell.length_c   1.000
_cell.angle_alpha   90.00
_cell.angle_beta   90.00
_cell.angle_gamma   90.00
#
_symmetry.space_group_name_H-M   'P 1'
#
loop_
_entity.id
_entity.type
_entity.pdbx_description
1 polymer ?
#
loop_
_entity_poly.entity_id
_entity_poly.type
_entity_poly.pdbx_seq_one_letter_code
_entity_poly.pdbx_strand_id
1 'polypeptide(L)'
;MLSSAARSWGVLAAGARQNGLLRVCRASIASAAAGAPGPDLNALWEEHIATEFEEKCAKAAVATMVPHASVNHVPVMTGGSGTAALESFYHNHFIHNMPPDVQLTPIDRVVARDTVVDEFIFDFTHSVEMDWMLPGIAPTGKRVRVPFIVVVKFEGSKLLAERIYWDQASVLAQLGLIDTAGLPVAGAEQAAKATQMANGGGDIPSNGLVAKLTESSK
;
A
#
# COMPACT_ATOMS: atom_id res chain seq x y z
N MET A 1 22.99 34.28 41.53
CA MET A 1 23.78 33.23 40.83
C MET A 1 22.90 32.00 40.67
N LEU A 2 22.19 31.89 39.56
CA LEU A 2 21.65 30.62 39.04
C LEU A 2 21.82 30.70 37.52
N SER A 3 22.45 29.66 36.99
CA SER A 3 23.15 29.62 35.72
C SER A 3 22.23 29.41 34.52
N SER A 4 22.63 30.06 33.42
CA SER A 4 22.29 29.83 32.02
C SER A 4 22.32 28.36 31.58
N ALA A 5 21.41 27.99 30.66
CA ALA A 5 21.77 27.41 29.36
C ALA A 5 20.55 27.33 28.42
N ALA A 6 20.53 28.22 27.44
CA ALA A 6 19.78 28.06 26.19
C ALA A 6 20.45 26.98 25.32
N ARG A 7 19.68 26.31 24.46
CA ARG A 7 20.16 25.77 23.16
C ARG A 7 19.00 25.67 22.18
N SER A 8 19.01 26.56 21.19
CA SER A 8 18.31 26.43 19.92
C SER A 8 19.03 25.43 19.01
N TRP A 9 18.27 24.78 18.13
CA TRP A 9 18.67 24.28 16.82
C TRP A 9 17.43 24.51 15.94
N GLY A 10 17.41 25.23 14.82
CA GLY A 10 18.45 25.47 13.83
C GLY A 10 17.94 24.90 12.49
N VAL A 11 17.24 25.72 11.70
CA VAL A 11 16.82 25.45 10.31
C VAL A 11 18.02 25.67 9.37
N LEU A 12 17.97 25.06 8.17
CA LEU A 12 18.83 25.18 6.95
C LEU A 12 19.80 23.99 6.76
N ALA A 13 19.99 23.37 5.59
CA ALA A 13 19.53 23.65 4.23
C ALA A 13 19.79 22.44 3.29
N ALA A 14 19.29 22.58 2.06
CA ALA A 14 19.89 22.15 0.79
C ALA A 14 19.65 20.71 0.28
N GLY A 15 18.70 20.64 -0.65
CA GLY A 15 18.92 20.13 -2.01
C GLY A 15 19.68 18.82 -2.20
N ALA A 16 18.94 17.75 -2.44
CA ALA A 16 19.41 16.62 -3.23
C ALA A 16 18.29 16.13 -4.15
N ARG A 17 18.39 16.48 -5.45
CA ARG A 17 17.83 15.65 -6.51
C ARG A 17 18.73 14.41 -6.61
N GLN A 18 18.18 13.22 -6.41
CA GLN A 18 18.58 12.00 -7.14
C GLN A 18 17.70 10.78 -6.77
N ASN A 19 17.11 10.20 -7.82
CA ASN A 19 16.75 8.81 -8.07
C ASN A 19 15.83 8.04 -7.10
N GLY A 20 14.53 8.04 -7.41
CA GLY A 20 13.83 6.86 -7.96
C GLY A 20 13.75 5.55 -7.16
N LEU A 21 14.17 5.48 -5.90
CA LEU A 21 13.87 4.36 -5.02
C LEU A 21 12.54 4.62 -4.30
N LEU A 22 11.63 3.65 -4.33
CA LEU A 22 10.43 3.63 -3.50
C LEU A 22 10.85 3.82 -2.03
N ARG A 23 10.63 5.02 -1.49
CA ARG A 23 10.80 5.28 -0.06
C ARG A 23 9.56 4.76 0.66
N VAL A 24 9.65 3.58 1.24
CA VAL A 24 8.76 3.20 2.35
C VAL A 24 9.16 4.08 3.54
N CYS A 25 8.42 5.16 3.78
CA CYS A 25 8.65 6.04 4.93
C CYS A 25 8.29 5.31 6.23
N ARG A 26 9.26 4.84 7.00
CA ARG A 26 9.00 4.14 8.28
C ARG A 26 8.12 4.95 9.24
N ALA A 27 6.92 4.45 9.51
CA ALA A 27 6.18 4.72 10.74
C ALA A 27 6.09 3.38 11.49
N SER A 28 6.79 3.27 12.63
CA SER A 28 6.73 2.07 13.47
C SER A 28 5.96 2.41 14.73
N ILE A 29 4.77 1.82 14.89
CA ILE A 29 4.04 1.81 16.15
C ILE A 29 3.88 0.33 16.55
N ALA A 30 4.91 -0.22 17.19
CA ALA A 30 4.84 -1.59 17.72
C ALA A 30 4.02 -1.61 19.03
N SER A 31 2.90 -2.33 19.05
CA SER A 31 2.23 -2.75 20.29
C SER A 31 2.50 -4.23 20.51
N ALA A 32 3.25 -4.56 21.56
CA ALA A 32 3.67 -5.93 21.85
C ALA A 32 2.68 -6.65 22.79
N ALA A 33 2.18 -7.81 22.37
CA ALA A 33 1.52 -8.77 23.26
C ALA A 33 2.55 -9.73 23.88
N ALA A 34 2.49 -9.93 25.19
CA ALA A 34 3.48 -10.68 25.97
C ALA A 34 3.41 -12.21 25.76
N GLY A 35 4.50 -12.78 25.25
CA GLY A 35 4.82 -14.20 25.12
C GLY A 35 6.27 -14.32 24.63
N ALA A 36 6.91 -15.50 24.74
CA ALA A 36 8.30 -15.71 24.28
C ALA A 36 8.49 -15.14 22.85
N PRO A 37 9.64 -14.48 22.53
CA PRO A 37 9.75 -13.73 21.29
C PRO A 37 9.65 -14.68 20.11
N GLY A 38 8.53 -14.59 19.39
CA GLY A 38 8.37 -15.21 18.08
C GLY A 38 9.32 -14.56 17.06
N PRO A 39 9.31 -15.05 15.81
CA PRO A 39 10.06 -14.41 14.73
C PRO A 39 9.68 -12.93 14.61
N ASP A 40 10.67 -12.10 14.25
CA ASP A 40 10.43 -10.69 13.98
C ASP A 40 9.68 -10.55 12.64
N LEU A 41 8.35 -10.49 12.73
CA LEU A 41 7.49 -10.41 11.55
C LEU A 41 7.69 -9.12 10.76
N ASN A 42 8.14 -8.03 11.40
CA ASN A 42 8.49 -6.82 10.66
C ASN A 42 9.69 -7.09 9.76
N ALA A 43 10.76 -7.65 10.31
CA ALA A 43 11.96 -7.93 9.55
C ALA A 43 11.68 -8.90 8.38
N LEU A 44 10.90 -9.95 8.62
CA LEU A 44 10.52 -10.91 7.57
C LEU A 44 9.65 -10.29 6.48
N TRP A 45 8.74 -9.38 6.85
CA TRP A 45 7.91 -8.69 5.88
C TRP A 45 8.73 -7.71 5.03
N GLU A 46 9.62 -6.94 5.65
CA GLU A 46 10.53 -6.03 4.94
C GLU A 46 11.48 -6.79 4.01
N GLU A 47 11.97 -7.96 4.42
CA GLU A 47 12.77 -8.86 3.56
C GLU A 47 11.97 -9.28 2.33
N HIS A 48 10.71 -9.72 2.51
CA HIS A 48 9.85 -10.08 1.39
C HIS A 48 9.64 -8.91 0.42
N ILE A 49 9.25 -7.74 0.92
CA ILE A 49 9.09 -6.52 0.10
C ILE A 49 10.36 -6.19 -0.69
N ALA A 50 11.54 -6.31 -0.06
CA ALA A 50 12.80 -6.04 -0.75
C ALA A 50 13.03 -6.97 -1.94
N THR A 51 12.66 -8.25 -1.84
CA THR A 51 12.78 -9.19 -2.97
C THR A 51 11.87 -8.82 -4.15
N GLU A 52 10.69 -8.26 -3.88
CA GLU A 52 9.72 -7.87 -4.91
C GLU A 52 10.09 -6.55 -5.59
N PHE A 53 10.51 -5.54 -4.81
CA PHE A 53 10.63 -4.16 -5.30
C PHE A 53 12.06 -3.68 -5.51
N GLU A 54 13.02 -4.21 -4.75
CA GLU A 54 14.44 -3.86 -4.88
C GLU A 54 15.16 -4.86 -5.77
N GLU A 55 15.11 -6.15 -5.41
CA GLU A 55 15.75 -7.22 -6.20
C GLU A 55 14.98 -7.53 -7.47
N LYS A 56 13.65 -7.32 -7.46
CA LYS A 56 12.73 -7.65 -8.54
C LYS A 56 12.88 -9.10 -9.02
N CYS A 57 12.91 -10.03 -8.06
CA CYS A 57 13.17 -11.44 -8.31
C CYS A 57 12.03 -12.33 -7.80
N ALA A 58 11.23 -12.86 -8.73
CA ALA A 58 10.11 -13.76 -8.41
C ALA A 58 10.54 -14.98 -7.58
N LYS A 59 11.71 -15.56 -7.90
CA LYS A 59 12.24 -16.72 -7.16
C LYS A 59 12.64 -16.37 -5.73
N ALA A 60 13.24 -15.19 -5.53
CA ALA A 60 13.60 -14.72 -4.19
C ALA A 60 12.34 -14.46 -3.35
N ALA A 61 11.34 -13.79 -3.92
CA ALA A 61 10.05 -13.57 -3.26
C ALA A 61 9.40 -14.89 -2.81
N VAL A 62 9.26 -15.86 -3.72
CA VAL A 62 8.67 -17.17 -3.40
C VAL A 62 9.50 -17.95 -2.36
N ALA A 63 10.83 -17.76 -2.30
CA ALA A 63 11.69 -18.42 -1.31
C ALA A 63 11.40 -17.97 0.14
N THR A 64 10.85 -16.77 0.34
CA THR A 64 10.41 -16.28 1.67
C THR A 64 9.05 -16.87 2.12
N MET A 65 8.37 -17.61 1.24
CA MET A 65 7.03 -18.14 1.49
C MET A 65 7.05 -19.64 1.84
N VAL A 66 5.98 -20.14 2.44
CA VAL A 66 5.75 -21.59 2.58
C VAL A 66 5.29 -22.20 1.24
N PRO A 67 5.49 -23.52 1.00
CA PRO A 67 5.14 -24.12 -0.29
C PRO A 67 3.67 -23.99 -0.69
N HIS A 68 2.77 -23.95 0.29
CA HIS A 68 1.32 -23.80 0.13
C HIS A 68 0.83 -22.35 0.30
N ALA A 69 1.72 -21.36 0.18
CA ALA A 69 1.35 -19.97 0.35
C ALA A 69 0.36 -19.48 -0.73
N SER A 70 -0.30 -18.35 -0.48
CA SER A 70 -1.20 -17.73 -1.46
C SER A 70 -1.11 -16.21 -1.44
N VAL A 71 -1.20 -15.59 -2.61
CA VAL A 71 -1.37 -14.15 -2.79
C VAL A 71 -2.72 -13.91 -3.46
N ASN A 72 -3.48 -12.94 -2.96
CA ASN A 72 -4.75 -12.53 -3.55
C ASN A 72 -4.91 -11.01 -3.54
N HIS A 73 -4.90 -10.42 -4.73
CA HIS A 73 -5.39 -9.08 -4.99
C HIS A 73 -6.91 -9.10 -5.07
N VAL A 74 -7.55 -8.90 -3.92
CA VAL A 74 -8.97 -9.21 -3.72
C VAL A 74 -9.91 -8.52 -4.71
N PRO A 75 -9.74 -7.22 -5.06
CA PRO A 75 -10.71 -6.54 -5.91
C PRO A 75 -10.82 -7.05 -7.34
N VAL A 76 -9.78 -7.72 -7.86
CA VAL A 76 -9.73 -8.25 -9.23
C VAL A 76 -9.37 -9.74 -9.31
N MET A 77 -9.25 -10.41 -8.16
CA MET A 77 -8.96 -11.84 -8.03
C MET A 77 -7.69 -12.30 -8.76
N THR A 78 -6.68 -11.44 -8.84
CA THR A 78 -5.36 -11.83 -9.37
C THR A 78 -4.46 -12.33 -8.23
N GLY A 79 -3.42 -13.08 -8.57
CA GLY A 79 -2.50 -13.68 -7.60
C GLY A 79 -2.18 -15.13 -7.95
N GLY A 80 -1.86 -15.93 -6.93
CA GLY A 80 -1.51 -17.34 -7.10
C GLY A 80 -1.59 -18.12 -5.79
N SER A 81 -1.69 -19.45 -5.88
CA SER A 81 -1.64 -20.35 -4.73
C SER A 81 -0.70 -21.52 -5.00
N GLY A 82 0.22 -21.76 -4.07
CA GLY A 82 1.32 -22.69 -4.21
C GLY A 82 2.50 -22.13 -5.00
N THR A 83 3.69 -22.67 -4.74
CA THR A 83 4.98 -22.20 -5.29
C THR A 83 4.94 -21.91 -6.80
N ALA A 84 4.45 -22.85 -7.61
CA ALA A 84 4.49 -22.70 -9.08
C ALA A 84 3.57 -21.57 -9.59
N ALA A 85 2.37 -21.44 -9.02
CA ALA A 85 1.44 -20.38 -9.43
C ALA A 85 1.95 -19.00 -8.98
N LEU A 86 2.53 -18.92 -7.78
CA LEU A 86 3.12 -17.68 -7.26
C LEU A 86 4.33 -17.24 -8.08
N GLU A 87 5.25 -18.14 -8.41
CA GLU A 87 6.42 -17.80 -9.23
C GLU A 87 5.98 -17.30 -10.62
N SER A 88 5.01 -17.96 -11.24
CA SER A 88 4.42 -17.53 -12.52
C SER A 88 3.76 -16.15 -12.39
N PHE A 89 2.95 -15.94 -11.35
CA PHE A 89 2.27 -14.67 -11.12
C PHE A 89 3.25 -13.51 -10.93
N TYR A 90 4.23 -13.69 -10.05
CA TYR A 90 5.24 -12.67 -9.77
C TYR A 90 6.08 -12.32 -10.99
N HIS A 91 6.52 -13.33 -11.74
CA HIS A 91 7.33 -13.13 -12.94
C HIS A 91 6.53 -12.44 -14.07
N ASN A 92 5.31 -12.92 -14.34
CA ASN A 92 4.58 -12.52 -15.55
C ASN A 92 3.68 -11.30 -15.37
N HIS A 93 3.18 -11.05 -14.15
CA HIS A 93 2.10 -10.08 -13.94
C HIS A 93 2.42 -8.98 -12.94
N PHE A 94 3.32 -9.18 -11.99
CA PHE A 94 3.50 -8.26 -10.86
C PHE A 94 4.82 -7.49 -10.88
N ILE A 95 5.95 -8.16 -10.60
CA ILE A 95 7.22 -7.52 -10.22
C ILE A 95 7.77 -6.57 -11.30
N HIS A 96 7.59 -6.92 -12.58
CA HIS A 96 8.07 -6.11 -13.70
C HIS A 96 7.05 -5.09 -14.21
N ASN A 97 5.78 -5.20 -13.80
CA ASN A 97 4.65 -4.44 -14.34
C ASN A 97 4.20 -3.36 -13.35
N MET A 98 5.16 -2.56 -12.90
CA MET A 98 4.92 -1.50 -11.95
C MET A 98 5.43 -0.16 -12.50
N PRO A 99 4.62 0.93 -12.43
CA PRO A 99 5.06 2.25 -12.87
C PRO A 99 6.36 2.69 -12.20
N PRO A 100 7.25 3.40 -12.90
CA PRO A 100 8.50 3.87 -12.32
C PRO A 100 8.32 4.98 -11.27
N ASP A 101 7.13 5.57 -11.20
CA ASP A 101 6.78 6.67 -10.28
C ASP A 101 5.94 6.23 -9.07
N VAL A 102 5.77 4.91 -8.85
CA VAL A 102 5.04 4.41 -7.68
C VAL A 102 5.64 4.97 -6.39
N GLN A 103 4.76 5.45 -5.51
CA GLN A 103 5.08 5.88 -4.15
C GLN A 103 4.14 5.20 -3.16
N LEU A 104 4.73 4.64 -2.11
CA LEU A 104 4.02 4.04 -0.98
C LEU A 104 4.13 4.99 0.21
N THR A 105 3.03 5.62 0.60
CA THR A 105 3.01 6.48 1.80
C THR A 105 2.30 5.73 2.94
N PRO A 106 3.04 5.13 3.88
CA PRO A 106 2.41 4.40 4.98
C PRO A 106 1.56 5.30 5.87
N ILE A 107 0.49 4.69 6.36
CA ILE A 107 -0.48 5.25 7.30
C ILE A 107 -0.31 4.57 8.65
N ASP A 108 -0.39 3.24 8.68
CA ASP A 108 -0.26 2.46 9.91
C ASP A 108 0.27 1.05 9.62
N ARG A 109 0.85 0.43 10.63
CA ARG A 109 1.23 -0.98 10.63
C ARG A 109 0.86 -1.61 11.97
N VAL A 110 0.04 -2.66 11.90
CA VAL A 110 -0.30 -3.48 13.06
C VAL A 110 0.39 -4.83 12.96
N VAL A 111 1.16 -5.18 14.00
CA VAL A 111 1.82 -6.48 14.11
C VAL A 111 1.18 -7.29 15.23
N ALA A 112 0.56 -8.40 14.86
CA ALA A 112 -0.01 -9.39 15.77
C ALA A 112 0.95 -10.57 15.96
N ARG A 113 0.46 -11.68 16.53
CA ARG A 113 1.28 -12.88 16.79
C ARG A 113 1.84 -13.51 15.52
N ASP A 114 1.02 -13.59 14.48
CA ASP A 114 1.30 -14.32 13.23
C ASP A 114 0.87 -13.51 11.98
N THR A 115 0.54 -12.23 12.16
CA THR A 115 -0.08 -11.41 11.12
C THR A 115 0.52 -10.01 11.16
N VAL A 116 0.83 -9.46 9.98
CA VAL A 116 1.14 -8.05 9.77
C VAL A 116 0.00 -7.46 8.93
N VAL A 117 -0.48 -6.28 9.33
CA VAL A 117 -1.44 -5.49 8.55
C VAL A 117 -0.81 -4.15 8.25
N ASP A 118 -0.61 -3.87 6.96
CA ASP A 118 -0.12 -2.59 6.48
C ASP A 118 -1.27 -1.79 5.87
N GLU A 119 -1.34 -0.52 6.24
CA GLU A 119 -2.15 0.50 5.59
C GLU A 119 -1.24 1.56 4.98
N PHE A 120 -1.43 1.86 3.70
CA PHE A 120 -0.68 2.90 3.01
C PHE A 120 -1.46 3.50 1.86
N ILE A 121 -1.04 4.68 1.40
CA ILE A 121 -1.49 5.23 0.14
C ILE A 121 -0.59 4.73 -0.99
N PHE A 122 -1.20 4.09 -1.97
CA PHE A 122 -0.58 3.72 -3.24
C PHE A 122 -0.81 4.84 -4.26
N ASP A 123 0.26 5.49 -4.70
CA ASP A 123 0.24 6.64 -5.61
C ASP A 123 1.11 6.37 -6.83
N PHE A 124 0.54 6.48 -8.03
CA PHE A 124 1.22 6.14 -9.27
C PHE A 124 0.59 6.80 -10.49
N THR A 125 1.34 6.91 -11.58
CA THR A 125 0.79 7.20 -12.91
C THR A 125 0.61 5.90 -13.67
N HIS A 126 -0.59 5.63 -14.19
CA HIS A 126 -0.89 4.43 -14.98
C HIS A 126 -0.22 4.53 -16.37
N SER A 127 1.10 4.27 -16.38
CA SER A 127 2.04 4.49 -17.49
C SER A 127 2.53 3.18 -18.13
N VAL A 128 2.24 2.04 -17.50
CA VAL A 128 2.51 0.69 -17.99
C VAL A 128 1.26 -0.17 -17.77
N GLU A 129 1.16 -1.30 -18.47
CA GLU A 129 0.11 -2.29 -18.20
C GLU A 129 0.34 -2.87 -16.80
N MET A 130 -0.73 -3.00 -16.02
CA MET A 130 -0.70 -3.42 -14.62
C MET A 130 -1.72 -4.54 -14.40
N ASP A 131 -1.55 -5.69 -15.06
CA ASP A 131 -2.53 -6.78 -15.07
C ASP A 131 -2.96 -7.24 -13.67
N TRP A 132 -2.07 -7.12 -12.70
CA TRP A 132 -2.35 -7.45 -11.30
C TRP A 132 -3.43 -6.56 -10.66
N MET A 133 -3.61 -5.32 -11.13
CA MET A 133 -4.57 -4.34 -10.60
C MET A 133 -5.67 -3.96 -11.60
N LEU A 134 -5.32 -3.90 -12.88
CA LEU A 134 -6.10 -3.37 -13.99
C LEU A 134 -6.04 -4.32 -15.20
N PRO A 135 -6.46 -5.59 -15.04
CA PRO A 135 -6.34 -6.60 -16.10
C PRO A 135 -7.05 -6.15 -17.39
N GLY A 136 -6.29 -6.12 -18.49
CA GLY A 136 -6.79 -5.76 -19.82
C GLY A 136 -6.99 -4.26 -20.07
N ILE A 137 -6.55 -3.38 -19.16
CA ILE A 137 -6.62 -1.93 -19.35
C ILE A 137 -5.26 -1.39 -19.77
N ALA A 138 -5.19 -0.81 -20.97
CA ALA A 138 -3.99 -0.15 -21.47
C ALA A 138 -3.60 1.09 -20.63
N PRO A 139 -2.32 1.50 -20.64
CA PRO A 139 -1.86 2.69 -19.92
C PRO A 139 -2.67 3.93 -20.26
N THR A 140 -3.31 4.52 -19.24
CA THR A 140 -4.16 5.71 -19.44
C THR A 140 -3.40 7.04 -19.31
N GLY A 141 -2.18 7.00 -18.75
CA GLY A 141 -1.39 8.19 -18.41
C GLY A 141 -1.95 9.03 -17.26
N LYS A 142 -3.04 8.59 -16.62
CA LYS A 142 -3.65 9.29 -15.48
C LYS A 142 -3.02 8.85 -14.17
N ARG A 143 -2.96 9.78 -13.22
CA ARG A 143 -2.50 9.53 -11.87
C ARG A 143 -3.62 8.94 -11.02
N VAL A 144 -3.28 7.94 -10.22
CA VAL A 144 -4.17 7.29 -9.26
C VAL A 144 -3.56 7.39 -7.87
N ARG A 145 -4.39 7.75 -6.89
CA ARG A 145 -4.05 7.72 -5.48
C ARG A 145 -5.17 7.03 -4.71
N VAL A 146 -4.83 5.97 -3.99
CA VAL A 146 -5.83 5.09 -3.35
C VAL A 146 -5.26 4.44 -2.07
N PRO A 147 -6.04 4.38 -0.97
CA PRO A 147 -5.68 3.57 0.19
C PRO A 147 -5.58 2.09 -0.17
N PHE A 148 -4.53 1.47 0.32
CA PHE A 148 -4.22 0.06 0.18
C PHE A 148 -4.11 -0.57 1.57
N ILE A 149 -4.66 -1.78 1.70
CA ILE A 149 -4.46 -2.63 2.88
C ILE A 149 -3.82 -3.93 2.44
N VAL A 150 -2.72 -4.31 3.09
CA VAL A 150 -2.07 -5.60 2.90
C VAL A 150 -2.13 -6.38 4.20
N VAL A 151 -2.78 -7.55 4.17
CA VAL A 151 -2.88 -8.47 5.31
C VAL A 151 -1.99 -9.68 5.03
N VAL A 152 -0.86 -9.74 5.74
CA VAL A 152 0.15 -10.78 5.60
C VAL A 152 0.06 -11.72 6.79
N LYS A 153 -0.11 -13.02 6.53
CA LYS A 153 -0.04 -14.08 7.54
C LYS A 153 1.27 -14.84 7.43
N PHE A 154 1.78 -15.28 8.56
CA PHE A 154 3.01 -16.04 8.69
C PHE A 154 2.74 -17.43 9.27
N GLU A 155 3.54 -18.39 8.84
CA GLU A 155 3.67 -19.70 9.44
C GLU A 155 5.14 -19.86 9.88
N GLY A 156 5.41 -19.66 11.17
CA GLY A 156 6.77 -19.54 11.66
C GLY A 156 7.47 -18.32 11.03
N SER A 157 8.60 -18.54 10.38
CA SER A 157 9.42 -17.48 9.77
C SER A 157 9.19 -17.30 8.26
N LYS A 158 8.07 -17.79 7.73
CA LYS A 158 7.74 -17.72 6.30
C LYS A 158 6.32 -17.21 6.08
N LEU A 159 6.10 -16.54 4.96
CA LEU A 159 4.78 -16.03 4.59
C LEU A 159 3.87 -17.20 4.20
N LEU A 160 2.67 -17.20 4.77
CA LEU A 160 1.59 -18.14 4.49
C LEU A 160 0.57 -17.55 3.52
N ALA A 161 0.16 -16.31 3.72
CA ALA A 161 -0.85 -15.70 2.86
C ALA A 161 -0.73 -14.19 2.82
N GLU A 162 -0.97 -13.63 1.65
CA GLU A 162 -1.10 -12.21 1.43
C GLU A 162 -2.47 -11.91 0.82
N ARG A 163 -3.20 -10.98 1.43
CA ARG A 163 -4.48 -10.48 0.90
C ARG A 163 -4.42 -8.97 0.81
N ILE A 164 -4.63 -8.45 -0.39
CA ILE A 164 -4.45 -7.04 -0.71
C ILE A 164 -5.79 -6.46 -1.11
N TYR A 165 -6.17 -5.34 -0.50
CA TYR A 165 -7.44 -4.67 -0.69
C TYR A 165 -7.23 -3.23 -1.10
N TRP A 166 -8.09 -2.76 -2.00
CA TRP A 166 -8.22 -1.35 -2.37
C TRP A 166 -9.64 -1.11 -2.91
N ASP A 167 -10.02 0.17 -3.06
CA ASP A 167 -11.29 0.55 -3.69
C ASP A 167 -11.13 0.64 -5.22
N GLN A 168 -11.54 -0.41 -5.92
CA GLN A 168 -11.46 -0.48 -7.39
C GLN A 168 -12.36 0.54 -8.09
N ALA A 169 -13.51 0.91 -7.50
CA ALA A 169 -14.40 1.88 -8.14
C ALA A 169 -13.74 3.27 -8.20
N SER A 170 -13.10 3.69 -7.11
CA SER A 170 -12.36 4.95 -7.08
C SER A 170 -11.11 4.93 -7.98
N VAL A 171 -10.48 3.77 -8.18
CA VAL A 171 -9.39 3.62 -9.17
C VAL A 171 -9.94 3.83 -10.58
N LEU A 172 -10.98 3.11 -10.97
CA LEU A 172 -11.59 3.22 -12.30
C LEU A 172 -12.12 4.63 -12.58
N ALA A 173 -12.67 5.31 -11.57
CA ALA A 173 -13.11 6.71 -11.67
C ALA A 173 -11.93 7.65 -11.95
N GLN A 174 -10.81 7.51 -11.23
CA GLN A 174 -9.60 8.32 -11.47
C GLN A 174 -9.00 8.08 -12.86
N LEU A 175 -9.12 6.86 -13.37
CA LEU A 175 -8.73 6.50 -14.74
C LEU A 175 -9.75 6.97 -15.80
N GLY A 176 -10.91 7.47 -15.39
CA GLY A 176 -12.00 7.89 -16.27
C GLY A 176 -12.62 6.73 -17.07
N LEU A 177 -12.65 5.54 -16.48
CA LEU A 177 -13.19 4.32 -17.08
C LEU A 177 -14.65 4.06 -16.67
N ILE A 178 -15.15 4.78 -15.66
CA ILE A 178 -16.55 4.76 -15.26
C ILE A 178 -17.10 6.18 -15.18
N ASP A 179 -18.37 6.34 -15.54
CA ASP A 179 -19.14 7.53 -15.22
C ASP A 179 -19.55 7.46 -13.75
N THR A 180 -19.17 8.48 -12.97
CA THR A 180 -19.46 8.55 -11.53
C THR A 180 -20.77 9.26 -11.23
N ALA A 181 -21.47 9.79 -12.25
CA ALA A 181 -22.76 10.45 -12.07
C ALA A 181 -23.76 9.51 -11.38
N GLY A 182 -24.25 9.94 -10.20
CA GLY A 182 -25.21 9.15 -9.41
C GLY A 182 -24.62 7.96 -8.65
N LEU A 183 -23.30 7.73 -8.72
CA LEU A 183 -22.64 6.65 -7.97
C LEU A 183 -21.98 7.17 -6.68
N PRO A 184 -21.96 6.39 -5.59
CA PRO A 184 -21.31 6.76 -4.33
C PRO A 184 -19.79 6.48 -4.39
N VAL A 185 -19.08 7.09 -5.35
CA VAL A 185 -17.64 6.90 -5.58
C VAL A 185 -16.88 8.16 -5.18
N ALA A 186 -15.89 8.02 -4.29
CA ALA A 186 -15.11 9.15 -3.78
C ALA A 186 -13.95 9.56 -4.70
N GLY A 187 -13.34 8.62 -5.42
CA GLY A 187 -12.17 8.89 -6.25
C GLY A 187 -10.93 9.16 -5.41
N ALA A 188 -10.10 10.15 -5.78
CA ALA A 188 -8.84 10.45 -5.09
C ALA A 188 -9.04 11.04 -3.68
N GLU A 189 -10.22 11.58 -3.37
CA GLU A 189 -10.52 12.25 -2.10
C GLU A 189 -10.36 11.31 -0.89
N GLN A 190 -10.64 10.01 -1.07
CA GLN A 190 -10.48 9.02 -0.01
C GLN A 190 -9.03 8.92 0.50
N ALA A 191 -8.04 9.03 -0.40
CA ALA A 191 -6.63 8.93 -0.03
C ALA A 191 -6.19 10.16 0.78
N ALA A 192 -6.66 11.34 0.38
CA ALA A 192 -6.42 12.58 1.11
C ALA A 192 -7.08 12.56 2.50
N LYS A 193 -8.33 12.09 2.59
CA LYS A 193 -9.05 11.97 3.86
C LYS A 193 -8.38 10.97 4.81
N ALA A 194 -8.02 9.78 4.33
CA ALA A 194 -7.33 8.77 5.13
C ALA A 194 -6.00 9.30 5.70
N THR A 195 -5.19 9.94 4.85
CA THR A 195 -3.92 10.56 5.27
C THR A 195 -4.13 11.65 6.33
N GLN A 196 -5.15 12.50 6.18
CA GLN A 196 -5.44 13.54 7.17
C GLN A 196 -5.87 12.95 8.51
N MET A 197 -6.76 11.95 8.50
CA MET A 197 -7.24 11.32 9.72
C MET A 197 -6.12 10.60 10.49
N ALA A 198 -5.23 9.91 9.77
CA ALA A 198 -4.06 9.27 10.37
C ALA A 198 -3.12 10.27 11.08
N ASN A 199 -3.04 11.49 10.56
CA ASN A 199 -2.23 12.56 11.13
C ASN A 199 -2.97 13.45 12.16
N GLY A 200 -4.15 13.02 12.63
CA GLY A 200 -4.96 13.76 13.61
C GLY A 200 -5.67 15.01 13.05
N GLY A 201 -5.73 15.16 11.73
CA GLY A 201 -6.46 16.22 11.04
C GLY A 201 -7.92 15.85 10.73
N GLY A 202 -8.65 16.79 10.10
CA GLY A 202 -10.07 16.59 9.80
C GLY A 202 -10.67 17.53 8.76
N ASP A 203 -9.85 18.26 8.00
CA ASP A 203 -10.29 19.37 7.16
C ASP A 203 -11.18 18.93 5.99
N ILE A 204 -10.93 17.76 5.42
CA ILE A 204 -11.82 17.19 4.40
C ILE A 204 -13.12 16.75 5.09
N PRO A 205 -14.29 17.31 4.75
CA PRO A 205 -15.54 16.98 5.44
C PRO A 205 -15.95 15.52 5.26
N SER A 206 -16.53 14.94 6.29
CA SER A 206 -17.24 13.66 6.20
C SER A 206 -18.63 13.85 5.57
N ASN A 207 -19.27 12.76 5.12
CA ASN A 207 -20.65 12.75 4.63
C ASN A 207 -20.94 13.51 3.32
N GLY A 208 -19.93 13.95 2.57
CA GLY A 208 -20.12 14.69 1.31
C GLY A 208 -20.99 13.94 0.29
N LEU A 209 -20.78 12.63 0.12
CA LEU A 209 -21.61 11.79 -0.77
C LEU A 209 -23.04 11.56 -0.24
N VAL A 210 -23.22 11.53 1.09
CA VAL A 210 -24.55 11.41 1.72
C VAL A 210 -25.35 12.71 1.50
N ALA A 211 -24.71 13.87 1.67
CA ALA A 211 -25.35 15.18 1.48
C ALA A 211 -25.85 15.38 0.04
N LYS A 212 -25.06 14.97 -0.97
CA LYS A 212 -25.44 15.08 -2.39
C LYS A 212 -26.74 14.34 -2.74
N LEU A 213 -27.05 13.22 -2.07
CA LEU A 213 -28.30 12.49 -2.27
C LEU A 213 -29.52 13.32 -1.85
N THR A 214 -29.39 14.07 -0.75
CA THR A 214 -30.47 14.89 -0.20
C THR A 214 -30.81 16.11 -1.06
N GLU A 215 -29.85 16.60 -1.84
CA GLU A 215 -30.04 17.73 -2.76
C GLU A 215 -30.68 17.27 -4.08
N SER A 216 -30.34 16.07 -4.58
CA SER A 216 -30.95 15.54 -5.83
C SER A 216 -32.41 15.09 -5.69
N SER A 217 -32.92 14.99 -4.46
CA SER A 217 -34.29 14.57 -4.14
C SER A 217 -35.26 15.75 -3.90
N LYS A 218 -34.81 16.99 -4.10
CA LYS A 218 -35.62 18.22 -4.04
C LYS A 218 -35.76 18.81 -5.44
#